data_AF-A0A099NR55-F1
#
_entry.id   AF-A0A099NR55-F1
#
_cell.length_a   1.000
_cell.length_b   1.000
_cell.length_c   1.000
_cell.angle_alpha   90.00
_cell.angle_beta   90.00
_cell.angle_gamma   90.00
#
_symmetry.space_group_name_H-M   'P 1'
#
loop_
_entity.id
_entity.type
_entity.pdbx_description
1 polymer ?
#
loop_
_entity_poly.entity_id
_entity_poly.type
_entity_poly.pdbx_seq_one_letter_code
_entity_poly.pdbx_strand_id
1 'polypeptide(L)'
;CIKVQDNVKFSANAKNEEAFIRGGTPFYPVPRQVIQALNDVEHKRLQMWVGFPNVLIKENACHNDIYRPVFSLLVKEDGIYRVELLTGPLDLGISAADVCSNNGNAPSSVIVAQGISFWDVASTGVQENENSLPYYKDHMGIIIGEGNNKIEMFVLKNVLNYALGVYTFGTYLFGNYDIEGPNGVAVRTQKVCECALQNALLYGESIGPGNGANYRDPTVEVWN
;
A
#
# COMPACT_ATOMS: atom_id res chain seq x y z
N CYS A 1 -25.03 -6.12 -1.23
CA CYS A 1 -23.63 -6.00 -0.80
C CYS A 1 -23.27 -7.22 0.04
N ILE A 2 -22.31 -8.04 -0.38
CA ILE A 2 -21.79 -9.13 0.43
C ILE A 2 -20.67 -8.55 1.29
N LYS A 3 -20.72 -8.78 2.60
CA LYS A 3 -19.71 -8.34 3.54
C LYS A 3 -18.41 -9.11 3.26
N VAL A 4 -17.43 -8.47 2.63
CA VAL A 4 -16.05 -8.99 2.42
C VAL A 4 -15.18 -8.66 3.65
N GLN A 5 -15.74 -8.76 4.85
CA GLN A 5 -14.94 -8.94 6.04
C GLN A 5 -15.03 -10.41 6.34
N ASP A 6 -14.08 -11.15 5.78
CA ASP A 6 -13.95 -12.54 6.12
C ASP A 6 -13.66 -12.62 7.61
N ASN A 7 -14.57 -13.28 8.33
CA ASN A 7 -14.39 -13.44 9.76
C ASN A 7 -13.34 -14.54 9.91
N VAL A 8 -12.11 -14.16 10.22
CA VAL A 8 -10.91 -15.02 10.28
C VAL A 8 -11.11 -16.28 11.16
N LYS A 9 -12.19 -16.35 11.95
CA LYS A 9 -12.58 -17.54 12.73
C LYS A 9 -13.51 -18.53 12.01
N PHE A 10 -14.10 -18.16 10.87
CA PHE A 10 -15.17 -18.89 10.20
C PHE A 10 -14.95 -19.13 8.70
N SER A 11 -13.89 -18.58 8.11
CA SER A 11 -13.57 -18.89 6.71
C SER A 11 -12.85 -20.22 6.58
N ALA A 12 -13.22 -20.97 5.55
CA ALA A 12 -12.54 -22.20 5.17
C ALA A 12 -11.08 -21.94 4.74
N ASN A 13 -10.76 -20.70 4.35
CA ASN A 13 -9.43 -20.29 3.90
C ASN A 13 -8.55 -19.79 5.06
N ALA A 14 -9.13 -19.37 6.18
CA ALA A 14 -8.39 -18.81 7.33
C ALA A 14 -7.36 -19.75 7.96
N LYS A 15 -7.42 -21.07 7.70
CA LYS A 15 -6.44 -22.06 8.16
C LYS A 15 -5.19 -22.17 7.29
N ASN A 16 -5.24 -21.65 6.06
CA ASN A 16 -4.17 -21.76 5.06
C ASN A 16 -3.61 -20.38 4.65
N GLU A 17 -3.88 -19.33 5.43
CA GLU A 17 -3.53 -17.96 5.05
C GLU A 17 -2.20 -17.55 5.69
N GLU A 18 -1.20 -17.35 4.83
CA GLU A 18 0.20 -17.06 5.18
C GLU A 18 0.41 -15.55 5.50
N ALA A 19 -0.42 -14.68 4.93
CA ALA A 19 -0.43 -13.25 5.21
C ALA A 19 -1.84 -12.64 5.23
N PHE A 20 -2.07 -11.66 6.13
CA PHE A 20 -3.39 -11.04 6.38
C PHE A 20 -3.30 -9.52 6.41
N ILE A 21 -4.32 -8.81 5.90
CA ILE A 21 -4.51 -7.39 6.24
C ILE A 21 -5.13 -7.30 7.64
N ARG A 22 -4.46 -6.60 8.56
CA ARG A 22 -4.88 -6.46 9.95
C ARG A 22 -4.69 -5.04 10.45
N GLY A 23 -5.79 -4.28 10.42
CA GLY A 23 -5.78 -2.86 10.83
C GLY A 23 -5.03 -1.98 9.84
N GLY A 24 -4.71 -0.77 10.27
CA GLY A 24 -4.09 0.25 9.42
C GLY A 24 -4.70 1.62 9.64
N THR A 25 -4.32 2.56 8.78
CA THR A 25 -4.88 3.91 8.81
C THR A 25 -6.30 3.92 8.24
N PRO A 26 -7.15 4.90 8.60
CA PRO A 26 -8.27 5.25 7.75
C PRO A 26 -7.75 5.69 6.37
N PHE A 27 -8.60 5.52 5.36
CA PHE A 27 -8.34 6.05 4.03
C PHE A 27 -8.51 7.58 4.03
N TYR A 28 -7.48 8.29 3.57
CA TYR A 28 -7.47 9.74 3.47
C TYR A 28 -7.76 10.14 2.01
N PRO A 29 -8.75 11.03 1.75
CA PRO A 29 -9.12 11.40 0.39
C PRO A 29 -8.00 12.18 -0.30
N VAL A 30 -7.78 11.89 -1.58
CA VAL A 30 -6.95 12.75 -2.44
C VAL A 30 -7.64 14.12 -2.56
N PRO A 31 -6.90 15.24 -2.44
CA PRO A 31 -7.49 16.58 -2.47
C PRO A 31 -8.34 16.84 -3.73
N ARG A 32 -9.48 17.51 -3.52
CA ARG A 32 -10.48 17.73 -4.56
C ARG A 32 -9.92 18.44 -5.78
N GLN A 33 -8.97 19.35 -5.61
CA GLN A 33 -8.36 20.11 -6.70
C GLN A 33 -7.62 19.19 -7.69
N VAL A 34 -6.92 18.18 -7.17
CA VAL A 34 -6.24 17.15 -7.97
C VAL A 34 -7.26 16.30 -8.71
N ILE A 35 -8.30 15.85 -7.98
CA ILE A 35 -9.37 15.04 -8.56
C ILE A 35 -10.13 15.79 -9.67
N GLN A 36 -10.34 17.10 -9.51
CA GLN A 36 -10.97 17.93 -10.54
C GLN A 36 -10.10 18.00 -11.79
N ALA A 37 -8.80 18.29 -11.65
CA ALA A 37 -7.87 18.32 -12.78
C ALA A 37 -7.83 17.00 -13.57
N LEU A 38 -7.95 15.85 -12.88
CA LEU A 38 -8.00 14.53 -13.52
C LEU A 38 -9.37 14.23 -14.18
N ASN A 39 -10.47 14.76 -13.64
CA ASN A 39 -11.80 14.56 -14.18
C ASN A 39 -12.10 15.44 -15.41
N ASP A 40 -11.53 16.66 -15.46
CA ASP A 40 -11.83 17.65 -16.51
C ASP A 40 -11.41 17.18 -17.91
N VAL A 41 -10.51 16.20 -18.00
CA VAL A 41 -10.08 15.61 -19.28
C VAL A 41 -11.16 14.71 -19.90
N GLU A 42 -12.01 14.04 -19.11
CA GLU A 42 -12.92 13.00 -19.61
C GLU A 42 -14.31 12.94 -18.94
N HIS A 43 -14.73 13.99 -18.21
CA HIS A 43 -16.04 14.07 -17.53
C HIS A 43 -16.34 12.92 -16.55
N LYS A 44 -15.29 12.37 -15.91
CA LYS A 44 -15.39 11.23 -15.00
C LYS A 44 -15.93 11.65 -13.63
N ARG A 45 -16.49 10.68 -12.89
CA ARG A 45 -16.85 10.82 -11.48
C ARG A 45 -15.83 10.15 -10.57
N LEU A 46 -14.56 10.50 -10.77
CA LEU A 46 -13.43 9.93 -10.05
C LEU A 46 -13.40 10.42 -8.61
N GLN A 47 -13.11 9.51 -7.70
CA GLN A 47 -12.78 9.74 -6.31
C GLN A 47 -11.65 8.79 -5.94
N MET A 48 -10.67 9.28 -5.19
CA MET A 48 -9.52 8.47 -4.77
C MET A 48 -9.23 8.69 -3.29
N TRP A 49 -8.71 7.64 -2.66
CA TRP A 49 -8.23 7.67 -1.30
C TRP A 49 -6.96 6.84 -1.18
N VAL A 50 -6.08 7.28 -0.28
CA VAL A 50 -4.86 6.56 0.06
C VAL A 50 -4.92 6.09 1.51
N GLY A 51 -4.27 4.97 1.80
CA GLY A 51 -4.21 4.45 3.16
C GLY A 51 -3.00 3.55 3.34
N PHE A 52 -2.73 3.24 4.61
CA PHE A 52 -1.68 2.30 4.99
C PHE A 52 -2.29 1.14 5.80
N PRO A 53 -2.94 0.16 5.13
CA PRO A 53 -3.26 -1.12 5.75
C PRO A 53 -1.99 -1.77 6.30
N ASN A 54 -2.09 -2.43 7.46
CA ASN A 54 -0.99 -3.24 7.97
C ASN A 54 -1.18 -4.70 7.52
N VAL A 55 -0.11 -5.33 7.07
CA VAL A 55 -0.08 -6.77 6.80
C VAL A 55 0.60 -7.51 7.95
N LEU A 56 0.05 -8.66 8.30
CA LEU A 56 0.64 -9.65 9.20
C LEU A 56 1.19 -10.79 8.34
N ILE A 57 2.48 -11.08 8.47
CA ILE A 57 3.18 -12.18 7.81
C ILE A 57 3.57 -13.18 8.89
N LYS A 58 3.03 -14.41 8.80
CA LYS A 58 3.26 -15.47 9.81
C LYS A 58 4.30 -16.49 9.37
N GLU A 59 4.34 -16.80 8.09
CA GLU A 59 5.32 -17.72 7.53
C GLU A 59 6.53 -16.91 7.03
N ASN A 60 7.56 -16.85 7.87
CA ASN A 60 8.82 -16.21 7.56
C ASN A 60 9.98 -17.06 8.09
N ALA A 61 11.21 -16.74 7.67
CA ALA A 61 12.39 -17.54 8.02
C ALA A 61 12.68 -17.58 9.54
N CYS A 62 12.04 -16.71 10.34
CA CYS A 62 12.29 -16.52 11.76
C CYS A 62 11.18 -17.05 12.66
N HIS A 63 10.13 -17.64 12.06
CA HIS A 63 9.02 -18.30 12.73
C HIS A 63 8.33 -17.42 13.79
N ASN A 64 8.32 -16.10 13.58
CA ASN A 64 7.63 -15.12 14.42
C ASN A 64 6.53 -14.38 13.62
N ASP A 65 5.78 -13.49 14.27
CA ASP A 65 4.84 -12.61 13.56
C ASP A 65 5.56 -11.33 13.11
N ILE A 66 5.43 -10.97 11.83
CA ILE A 66 5.91 -9.69 11.28
C ILE A 66 4.70 -8.83 10.90
N TYR A 67 4.65 -7.60 11.41
CA TYR A 67 3.66 -6.59 11.02
C TYR A 67 4.35 -5.45 10.27
N ARG A 68 3.81 -5.08 9.11
CA ARG A 68 4.30 -3.96 8.29
C ARG A 68 3.17 -3.17 7.67
N PRO A 69 3.27 -1.83 7.57
CA PRO A 69 2.36 -1.07 6.74
C PRO A 69 2.61 -1.35 5.26
N VAL A 70 1.56 -1.26 4.48
CA VAL A 70 1.56 -1.34 3.01
C VAL A 70 0.82 -0.13 2.49
N PHE A 71 1.31 0.55 1.46
CA PHE A 71 0.59 1.66 0.85
C PHE A 71 -0.50 1.14 -0.09
N SER A 72 -1.69 1.75 -0.01
CA SER A 72 -2.84 1.38 -0.84
C SER A 72 -3.51 2.59 -1.49
N LEU A 73 -3.90 2.42 -2.75
CA LEU A 73 -4.75 3.36 -3.49
C LEU A 73 -6.12 2.72 -3.75
N LEU A 74 -7.14 3.29 -3.12
CA LEU A 74 -8.54 2.96 -3.35
C LEU A 74 -9.14 3.98 -4.31
N VAL A 75 -9.80 3.51 -5.35
CA VAL A 75 -10.45 4.37 -6.35
C VAL A 75 -11.91 4.01 -6.46
N LYS A 76 -12.74 5.04 -6.64
CA LYS A 76 -14.13 4.93 -7.04
C LYS A 76 -14.35 5.79 -8.26
N GLU A 77 -14.95 5.22 -9.28
CA GLU A 77 -15.34 5.95 -10.47
C GLU A 77 -16.64 5.31 -11.00
N ASP A 78 -17.62 6.16 -11.30
CA ASP A 78 -19.00 5.79 -11.67
C ASP A 78 -19.68 4.77 -10.74
N GLY A 79 -19.36 4.82 -9.46
CA GLY A 79 -19.97 3.97 -8.42
C GLY A 79 -19.25 2.64 -8.18
N ILE A 80 -18.25 2.30 -9.00
CA ILE A 80 -17.47 1.08 -8.88
C ILE A 80 -16.21 1.37 -8.05
N TYR A 81 -16.01 0.58 -6.99
CA TYR A 81 -14.82 0.64 -6.14
C TYR A 81 -13.79 -0.40 -6.56
N ARG A 82 -12.51 -0.05 -6.48
CA ARG A 82 -11.38 -0.94 -6.80
C ARG A 82 -10.11 -0.54 -6.07
N VAL A 83 -9.28 -1.53 -5.77
CA VAL A 83 -7.92 -1.31 -5.26
C VAL A 83 -6.99 -1.30 -6.47
N GLU A 84 -6.44 -0.13 -6.77
CA GLU A 84 -5.56 0.06 -7.94
C GLU A 84 -4.09 -0.16 -7.58
N LEU A 85 -3.75 0.05 -6.31
CA LEU A 85 -2.41 -0.17 -5.80
C LEU A 85 -2.47 -0.78 -4.41
N LEU A 86 -1.59 -1.75 -4.20
CA LEU A 86 -1.22 -2.29 -2.91
C LEU A 86 0.27 -2.64 -3.00
N THR A 87 1.11 -1.98 -2.23
CA THR A 87 2.57 -2.17 -2.30
C THR A 87 3.01 -3.45 -1.61
N GLY A 88 4.32 -3.73 -1.65
CA GLY A 88 4.93 -4.64 -0.69
C GLY A 88 4.97 -4.04 0.73
N PRO A 89 5.34 -4.85 1.74
CA PRO A 89 5.61 -4.39 3.10
C PRO A 89 6.65 -3.26 3.14
N LEU A 90 6.40 -2.23 3.96
CA LEU A 90 7.28 -1.07 4.10
C LEU A 90 7.97 -1.05 5.47
N ASP A 91 9.31 -0.96 5.47
CA ASP A 91 10.10 -0.76 6.69
C ASP A 91 10.25 0.72 7.09
N LEU A 92 9.95 1.65 6.17
CA LEU A 92 10.02 3.11 6.40
C LEU A 92 11.39 3.60 6.90
N GLY A 93 12.46 2.86 6.57
CA GLY A 93 13.82 3.15 7.03
C GLY A 93 14.04 2.88 8.53
N ILE A 94 13.06 2.30 9.22
CA ILE A 94 13.20 1.84 10.60
C ILE A 94 13.96 0.53 10.55
N SER A 95 15.13 0.49 11.19
CA SER A 95 15.80 -0.78 11.43
C SER A 95 14.95 -1.54 12.44
N ALA A 96 14.17 -2.51 11.96
CA ALA A 96 13.54 -3.48 12.83
C ALA A 96 14.66 -4.34 13.43
N ALA A 97 15.29 -3.82 14.48
CA ALA A 97 16.31 -4.54 15.22
C ALA A 97 15.71 -5.89 15.64
N ASP A 98 16.44 -6.96 15.34
CA ASP A 98 16.19 -8.29 15.90
C ASP A 98 14.92 -9.01 15.41
N VAL A 99 14.60 -8.95 14.11
CA VAL A 99 13.51 -9.77 13.54
C VAL A 99 13.76 -11.27 13.69
N CYS A 100 15.02 -11.69 13.91
CA CYS A 100 15.42 -13.08 13.89
C CYS A 100 16.42 -13.40 15.00
N SER A 101 16.05 -14.36 15.87
CA SER A 101 16.98 -14.95 16.84
C SER A 101 17.34 -16.36 16.38
N ASN A 102 18.61 -16.75 16.55
CA ASN A 102 19.10 -18.09 16.19
C ASN A 102 18.48 -19.22 17.02
N ASN A 103 17.73 -18.89 18.08
CA ASN A 103 17.18 -19.85 19.03
C ASN A 103 15.69 -20.14 18.80
N GLY A 104 15.10 -19.68 17.71
CA GLY A 104 13.68 -19.90 17.39
C GLY A 104 12.68 -19.13 18.27
N ASN A 105 13.16 -18.23 19.13
CA ASN A 105 12.36 -17.40 20.03
C ASN A 105 12.49 -15.92 19.68
N ALA A 106 12.38 -15.58 18.40
CA ALA A 106 12.40 -14.18 17.98
C ALA A 106 11.08 -13.50 18.41
N PRO A 107 11.12 -12.31 19.05
CA PRO A 107 9.90 -11.56 19.31
C PRO A 107 9.25 -11.13 17.99
N SER A 108 7.95 -10.81 18.02
CA SER A 108 7.27 -10.27 16.84
C SER A 108 7.92 -8.95 16.40
N SER A 109 8.18 -8.81 15.11
CA SER A 109 8.67 -7.55 14.54
C SER A 109 7.49 -6.70 14.11
N VAL A 110 7.24 -5.60 14.82
CA VAL A 110 6.03 -4.81 14.63
C VAL A 110 6.38 -3.40 14.20
N ILE A 111 6.05 -3.05 12.96
CA ILE A 111 5.96 -1.68 12.48
C ILE A 111 4.54 -1.51 11.94
N VAL A 112 3.78 -0.56 12.47
CA VAL A 112 2.38 -0.38 12.09
C VAL A 112 2.07 1.08 11.85
N ALA A 113 1.34 1.37 10.76
CA ALA A 113 0.74 2.67 10.57
C ALA A 113 -0.55 2.76 11.40
N GLN A 114 -0.59 3.75 12.30
CA GLN A 114 -1.72 3.98 13.22
C GLN A 114 -2.68 5.04 12.69
N GLY A 115 -2.18 6.03 11.94
CA GLY A 115 -3.02 7.07 11.38
C GLY A 115 -2.29 7.98 10.41
N ILE A 116 -3.06 8.68 9.58
CA ILE A 116 -2.60 9.82 8.78
C ILE A 116 -3.00 11.07 9.57
N SER A 117 -2.01 11.84 10.02
CA SER A 117 -2.19 13.05 10.81
C SER A 117 -2.56 14.24 9.94
N PHE A 118 -1.86 14.39 8.80
CA PHE A 118 -2.13 15.40 7.80
C PHE A 118 -1.66 14.93 6.42
N TRP A 119 -2.23 15.51 5.38
CA TRP A 119 -1.70 15.43 4.03
C TRP A 119 -1.82 16.80 3.36
N ASP A 120 -0.68 17.46 3.21
CA ASP A 120 -0.57 18.77 2.57
C ASP A 120 -0.09 18.58 1.13
N VAL A 121 -0.91 18.99 0.16
CA VAL A 121 -0.64 18.87 -1.27
C VAL A 121 -0.69 20.26 -1.87
N ALA A 122 0.36 20.63 -2.61
CA ALA A 122 0.42 21.90 -3.30
C ALA A 122 -0.78 22.06 -4.25
N SER A 123 -1.37 23.27 -4.26
CA SER A 123 -2.58 23.58 -5.04
C SER A 123 -2.41 23.47 -6.55
N THR A 124 -1.18 23.54 -7.04
CA THR A 124 -0.84 23.52 -8.46
C THR A 124 0.23 22.46 -8.72
N GLY A 125 -0.08 21.51 -9.60
CA GLY A 125 0.91 20.60 -10.15
C GLY A 125 1.73 21.29 -11.24
N VAL A 126 2.99 20.88 -11.40
CA VAL A 126 3.84 21.29 -12.52
C VAL A 126 3.71 20.23 -13.59
N GLN A 127 3.23 20.61 -14.78
CA GLN A 127 3.10 19.71 -15.92
C GLN A 127 4.20 20.06 -16.92
N GLU A 128 5.04 19.08 -17.28
CA GLU A 128 6.18 19.31 -18.19
C GLU A 128 5.76 19.30 -19.67
N ASN A 129 4.69 18.58 -20.01
CA ASN A 129 4.17 18.40 -21.37
C ASN A 129 2.70 17.97 -21.34
N GLU A 130 1.95 18.26 -22.41
CA GLU A 130 0.49 18.06 -22.46
C GLU A 130 0.02 16.61 -22.22
N ASN A 131 0.92 15.64 -22.41
CA ASN A 131 0.64 14.20 -22.27
C ASN A 131 1.14 13.57 -20.95
N SER A 132 1.73 14.35 -20.03
CA SER A 132 2.11 13.84 -18.70
C SER A 132 1.12 14.24 -17.63
N LEU A 133 1.04 13.42 -16.59
CA LEU A 133 0.32 13.78 -15.38
C LEU A 133 1.06 14.94 -14.67
N PRO A 134 0.35 15.93 -14.11
CA PRO A 134 0.98 16.99 -13.34
C PRO A 134 1.72 16.40 -12.14
N TYR A 135 2.92 16.91 -11.89
CA TYR A 135 3.72 16.58 -10.71
C TYR A 135 3.35 17.49 -9.55
N TYR A 136 2.99 16.93 -8.41
CA TYR A 136 2.55 17.67 -7.22
C TYR A 136 3.58 17.57 -6.09
N LYS A 137 3.90 18.69 -5.44
CA LYS A 137 4.67 18.63 -4.20
C LYS A 137 3.72 18.34 -3.04
N ASP A 138 3.93 17.24 -2.34
CA ASP A 138 3.13 16.88 -1.17
C ASP A 138 3.95 16.39 0.02
N HIS A 139 3.39 16.58 1.21
CA HIS A 139 3.90 16.07 2.49
C HIS A 139 2.77 15.39 3.25
N MET A 140 2.96 14.14 3.63
CA MET A 140 2.02 13.39 4.44
C MET A 140 2.64 13.04 5.79
N GLY A 141 2.01 13.49 6.87
CA GLY A 141 2.35 13.07 8.22
C GLY A 141 1.64 11.77 8.56
N ILE A 142 2.40 10.70 8.79
CA ILE A 142 1.87 9.41 9.23
C ILE A 142 2.39 9.09 10.64
N ILE A 143 1.54 8.50 11.48
CA ILE A 143 1.91 8.04 12.81
C ILE A 143 2.25 6.56 12.73
N ILE A 144 3.49 6.22 13.07
CA ILE A 144 4.04 4.87 13.07
C ILE A 144 4.28 4.41 14.49
N GLY A 145 3.82 3.20 14.80
CA GLY A 145 4.17 2.49 16.03
C GLY A 145 5.18 1.39 15.76
N GLU A 146 6.21 1.30 16.59
CA GLU A 146 7.18 0.21 16.61
C GLU A 146 6.99 -0.62 17.89
N GLY A 147 6.40 -1.81 17.76
CA GLY A 147 6.00 -2.65 18.89
C GLY A 147 5.21 -1.88 19.94
N ASN A 148 5.61 -2.02 21.21
CA ASN A 148 5.10 -1.24 22.34
C ASN A 148 6.08 -0.17 22.81
N ASN A 149 7.14 0.09 22.04
CA ASN A 149 8.31 0.82 22.53
C ASN A 149 8.31 2.27 22.06
N LYS A 150 7.78 2.54 20.87
CA LYS A 150 7.97 3.83 20.21
C LYS A 150 6.78 4.18 19.33
N ILE A 151 6.36 5.44 19.39
CA ILE A 151 5.38 6.03 18.47
C ILE A 151 6.00 7.32 17.93
N GLU A 152 6.10 7.42 16.61
CA GLU A 152 6.72 8.54 15.94
C GLU A 152 5.88 9.02 14.76
N MET A 153 6.03 10.29 14.43
CA MET A 153 5.48 10.86 13.21
C MET A 153 6.54 10.87 12.12
N PHE A 154 6.24 10.22 11.01
CA PHE A 154 7.03 10.25 9.79
C PHE A 154 6.40 11.23 8.81
N VAL A 155 7.21 12.01 8.10
CA VAL A 155 6.75 12.89 7.03
C VAL A 155 7.20 12.30 5.70
N LEU A 156 6.26 11.70 4.98
CA LEU A 156 6.47 11.20 3.63
C LEU A 156 6.36 12.35 2.62
N LYS A 157 7.16 12.29 1.57
CA LYS A 157 7.12 13.23 0.44
C LYS A 157 6.69 12.49 -0.82
N ASN A 158 6.09 13.21 -1.76
CA ASN A 158 5.75 12.70 -3.09
C ASN A 158 4.76 11.51 -3.08
N VAL A 159 3.93 11.40 -2.05
CA VAL A 159 2.95 10.30 -1.91
C VAL A 159 1.94 10.35 -3.04
N LEU A 160 1.51 11.57 -3.41
CA LEU A 160 0.54 11.74 -4.50
C LEU A 160 1.13 11.31 -5.84
N ASN A 161 2.36 11.71 -6.16
CA ASN A 161 3.00 11.32 -7.42
C ASN A 161 3.24 9.81 -7.49
N TYR A 162 3.61 9.19 -6.37
CA TYR A 162 3.75 7.74 -6.29
C TYR A 162 2.40 7.05 -6.59
N ALA A 163 1.30 7.53 -5.99
CA ALA A 163 -0.03 7.02 -6.25
C ALA A 163 -0.45 7.20 -7.72
N LEU A 164 -0.17 8.35 -8.32
CA LEU A 164 -0.51 8.64 -9.71
C LEU A 164 0.42 7.93 -10.71
N GLY A 165 1.59 7.46 -10.28
CA GLY A 165 2.54 6.70 -11.09
C GLY A 165 1.97 5.41 -11.65
N VAL A 166 0.93 4.82 -11.03
CA VAL A 166 0.25 3.64 -11.62
C VAL A 166 -0.42 3.96 -12.96
N TYR A 167 -0.68 5.24 -13.23
CA TYR A 167 -1.32 5.72 -14.45
C TYR A 167 -0.33 6.27 -15.49
N THR A 168 0.97 6.31 -15.19
CA THR A 168 1.97 6.76 -16.17
C THR A 168 2.40 5.64 -17.12
N PHE A 169 2.29 4.38 -16.71
CA PHE A 169 2.68 3.21 -17.49
C PHE A 169 1.52 2.20 -17.56
N GLY A 170 0.60 2.39 -18.51
CA GLY A 170 -0.49 1.45 -18.73
C GLY A 170 -1.48 1.89 -19.81
N THR A 171 -2.07 0.91 -20.51
CA THR A 171 -3.13 1.13 -21.52
C THR A 171 -4.49 1.47 -20.92
N TYR A 172 -4.64 1.32 -19.60
CA TYR A 172 -5.87 1.60 -18.86
C TYR A 172 -5.70 2.87 -18.03
N LEU A 173 -5.56 3.99 -18.73
CA LEU A 173 -5.98 5.28 -18.18
C LEU A 173 -7.47 5.17 -17.84
N PHE A 174 -7.91 5.94 -16.84
CA PHE A 174 -9.27 5.92 -16.30
C PHE A 174 -10.36 5.72 -17.39
N GLY A 175 -11.48 5.05 -17.11
CA GLY A 175 -12.66 5.08 -18.01
C GLY A 175 -12.87 3.95 -19.03
N ASN A 176 -11.89 3.10 -19.38
CA ASN A 176 -12.17 1.90 -20.18
C ASN A 176 -12.44 0.69 -19.27
N TYR A 177 -13.70 0.55 -18.88
CA TYR A 177 -14.16 -0.52 -18.00
C TYR A 177 -14.64 -1.72 -18.77
N ASP A 178 -13.77 -2.72 -18.83
CA ASP A 178 -14.27 -4.07 -18.87
C ASP A 178 -14.64 -4.48 -17.43
N ILE A 179 -15.91 -4.74 -17.15
CA ILE A 179 -16.33 -5.24 -15.82
C ILE A 179 -16.17 -6.77 -15.78
N GLU A 180 -16.46 -7.44 -16.90
CA GLU A 180 -16.69 -8.88 -16.96
C GLU A 180 -15.71 -9.63 -17.86
N GLY A 181 -15.00 -8.94 -18.75
CA GLY A 181 -14.06 -9.59 -19.64
C GLY A 181 -12.69 -9.83 -19.01
N PRO A 182 -11.76 -10.40 -19.79
CA PRO A 182 -10.58 -11.08 -19.29
C PRO A 182 -9.60 -10.17 -18.54
N ASN A 183 -9.65 -8.86 -18.77
CA ASN A 183 -8.86 -7.85 -18.05
C ASN A 183 -9.74 -6.95 -17.18
N GLY A 184 -10.90 -7.46 -16.75
CA GLY A 184 -11.90 -6.64 -16.07
C GLY A 184 -11.49 -6.15 -14.69
N VAL A 185 -12.25 -5.21 -14.13
CA VAL A 185 -11.95 -4.56 -12.84
C VAL A 185 -11.69 -5.56 -11.72
N ALA A 186 -12.49 -6.64 -11.66
CA ALA A 186 -12.33 -7.70 -10.66
C ALA A 186 -10.98 -8.44 -10.80
N VAL A 187 -10.61 -8.82 -12.02
CA VAL A 187 -9.35 -9.51 -12.32
C VAL A 187 -8.15 -8.63 -11.98
N ARG A 188 -8.20 -7.34 -12.34
CA ARG A 188 -7.11 -6.39 -12.02
C ARG A 188 -6.95 -6.18 -10.52
N THR A 189 -8.07 -5.97 -9.81
CA THR A 189 -8.06 -5.83 -8.34
C THR A 189 -7.51 -7.10 -7.69
N GLN A 190 -7.92 -8.28 -8.16
CA GLN A 190 -7.37 -9.55 -7.70
C GLN A 190 -5.86 -9.63 -7.96
N LYS A 191 -5.39 -9.23 -9.15
CA LYS A 191 -3.97 -9.23 -9.50
C LYS A 191 -3.13 -8.33 -8.59
N VAL A 192 -3.65 -7.14 -8.25
CA VAL A 192 -3.00 -6.24 -7.28
C VAL A 192 -2.84 -6.93 -5.92
N CYS A 193 -3.90 -7.58 -5.43
CA CYS A 193 -3.85 -8.32 -4.17
C CYS A 193 -2.88 -9.52 -4.22
N GLU A 194 -2.87 -10.28 -5.31
CA GLU A 194 -1.95 -11.40 -5.53
C GLU A 194 -0.48 -10.94 -5.52
N CYS A 195 -0.17 -9.86 -6.24
CA CYS A 195 1.18 -9.29 -6.28
C CYS A 195 1.63 -8.79 -4.91
N ALA A 196 0.73 -8.16 -4.15
CA ALA A 196 1.04 -7.71 -2.79
C ALA A 196 1.28 -8.89 -1.84
N LEU A 197 0.46 -9.94 -1.92
CA LEU A 197 0.64 -11.18 -1.16
C LEU A 197 2.00 -11.82 -1.48
N GLN A 198 2.32 -11.99 -2.76
CA GLN A 198 3.59 -12.57 -3.19
C GLN A 198 4.78 -11.75 -2.67
N ASN A 199 4.73 -10.42 -2.74
CA ASN A 199 5.77 -9.56 -2.18
C ASN A 199 5.88 -9.67 -0.65
N ALA A 200 4.76 -9.83 0.06
CA ALA A 200 4.76 -10.02 1.50
C ALA A 200 5.43 -11.34 1.92
N LEU A 201 5.21 -12.41 1.17
CA LEU A 201 5.86 -13.71 1.40
C LEU A 201 7.36 -13.64 1.11
N LEU A 202 7.74 -13.08 -0.04
CA LEU A 202 9.15 -12.88 -0.41
C LEU A 202 9.88 -12.01 0.62
N TYR A 203 9.21 -10.96 1.11
CA TYR A 203 9.72 -10.13 2.19
C TYR A 203 9.95 -10.95 3.47
N GLY A 204 8.98 -11.78 3.87
CA GLY A 204 9.12 -12.67 5.02
C GLY A 204 10.27 -13.69 4.88
N GLU A 205 10.45 -14.27 3.70
CA GLU A 205 11.58 -15.17 3.41
C GLU A 205 12.93 -14.45 3.49
N SER A 206 12.96 -13.18 3.08
CA SER A 206 14.20 -12.39 3.00
C SER A 206 14.76 -11.99 4.36
N ILE A 207 13.91 -11.96 5.39
CA ILE A 207 14.33 -11.62 6.75
C ILE A 207 14.69 -12.91 7.48
N GLY A 208 15.98 -13.23 7.54
CA GLY A 208 16.51 -14.48 8.11
C GLY A 208 17.92 -14.36 8.72
N PRO A 209 18.30 -15.25 9.67
CA PRO A 209 19.57 -15.18 10.40
C PRO A 209 20.85 -15.44 9.57
N GLY A 210 20.73 -15.74 8.27
CA GLY A 210 21.85 -16.14 7.41
C GLY A 210 22.15 -15.22 6.21
N ASN A 211 21.28 -14.26 5.89
CA ASN A 211 21.47 -13.38 4.74
C ASN A 211 21.58 -11.94 5.21
N GLY A 212 22.82 -11.48 5.41
CA GLY A 212 23.16 -10.05 5.49
C GLY A 212 22.95 -9.30 4.16
N ALA A 213 22.02 -9.75 3.32
CA ALA A 213 21.51 -9.02 2.19
C ALA A 213 20.15 -8.49 2.61
N ASN A 214 20.14 -7.26 3.14
CA ASN A 214 18.94 -6.45 3.27
C ASN A 214 18.10 -6.66 2.01
N TYR A 215 16.87 -7.18 2.13
CA TYR A 215 15.90 -7.04 1.06
C TYR A 215 15.63 -5.55 0.92
N ARG A 216 16.44 -4.91 0.08
CA ARG A 216 16.13 -3.60 -0.45
C ARG A 216 14.97 -3.86 -1.38
N ASP A 217 13.78 -3.46 -0.94
CA ASP A 217 12.67 -3.27 -1.86
C ASP A 217 13.23 -2.47 -3.06
N PRO A 218 13.24 -3.05 -4.28
CA PRO A 218 13.79 -2.39 -5.45
C PRO A 218 13.07 -1.07 -5.79
N THR A 219 11.90 -0.82 -5.20
CA THR A 219 11.22 0.46 -5.32
C THR A 219 11.84 1.56 -4.44
N VAL A 220 12.61 1.23 -3.39
CA VAL A 220 13.26 2.18 -2.47
C VAL A 220 14.39 2.96 -3.15
N GLU A 221 15.08 2.38 -4.14
CA GLU A 221 16.12 3.09 -4.91
C GLU A 221 15.59 4.26 -5.73
N VAL A 222 14.26 4.39 -5.89
CA VAL A 222 13.61 5.48 -6.64
C VAL A 222 13.12 6.62 -5.72
N TRP A 223 13.35 6.56 -4.41
CA TRP A 223 12.88 7.59 -3.45
C TRP A 223 13.92 8.67 -3.12
N ASN A 224 15.06 8.72 -3.82
CA ASN A 224 16.08 9.77 -3.66
C ASN A 224 16.10 10.72 -4.86
#